data_AF-A0A2P5M0B6-F1
#
_entry.id   AF-A0A2P5M0B6-F1
#
_cell.length_a   1.000
_cell.length_b   1.000
_cell.length_c   1.000
_cell.angle_alpha   90.00
_cell.angle_beta   90.00
_cell.angle_gamma   90.00
#
_symmetry.space_group_name_H-M   'P 1'
#
loop_
_entity.id
_entity.type
_entity.pdbx_description
1 polymer ?
#
loop_
_entity_poly.entity_id
_entity_poly.type
_entity_poly.pdbx_seq_one_letter_code
_entity_poly.pdbx_strand_id
1 'polypeptide(L)'
;QCPASGQRVRTDLSATVFLSDPDSYDGGELVIEDTYGRHAVKLAAGDMVLYPGSSLHRVEPVTRGARIASFFWLESLVRETERRRLLFEMDMAILELRTTHGDTRPAVNLTGCYHNLLRMWGDC
;
A
#
# COMPACT_ATOMS: atom_id res chain seq x y z
N GLN A 1 15.11 -11.02 3.73
CA GLN A 1 16.20 -11.35 2.77
C GLN A 1 15.51 -11.83 1.51
N CYS A 2 15.88 -11.33 0.33
CA CYS A 2 15.40 -11.91 -0.92
C CYS A 2 16.04 -13.30 -1.07
N PRO A 3 15.28 -14.41 -1.05
CA PRO A 3 15.85 -15.76 -1.09
C PRO A 3 16.66 -16.04 -2.37
N ALA A 4 16.35 -15.32 -3.46
CA ALA A 4 16.99 -15.50 -4.75
C ALA A 4 18.33 -14.75 -4.90
N SER A 5 18.56 -13.66 -4.16
CA SER A 5 19.76 -12.80 -4.32
C SER A 5 20.58 -12.59 -3.05
N GLY A 6 20.10 -13.02 -1.88
CA GLY A 6 20.76 -12.80 -0.60
C GLY A 6 20.76 -11.33 -0.12
N GLN A 7 20.20 -10.41 -0.91
CA GLN A 7 20.11 -9.00 -0.53
C GLN A 7 19.09 -8.81 0.60
N ARG A 8 19.44 -7.93 1.56
CA ARG A 8 18.50 -7.45 2.56
C ARG A 8 17.62 -6.38 1.90
N VAL A 9 16.39 -6.75 1.63
CA VAL A 9 15.34 -5.85 1.13
C VAL A 9 14.69 -5.16 2.33
N ARG A 10 14.49 -3.86 2.22
CA ARG A 10 13.79 -3.06 3.22
C ARG A 10 12.29 -3.35 3.16
N THR A 11 11.64 -3.48 4.31
CA THR A 11 10.21 -3.78 4.40
C THR A 11 9.42 -2.49 4.65
N ASP A 12 9.30 -1.63 3.64
CA ASP A 12 8.61 -0.33 3.79
C ASP A 12 7.10 -0.51 3.92
N LEU A 13 6.56 -1.44 3.14
CA LEU A 13 5.15 -1.74 3.09
C LEU A 13 4.95 -3.25 3.27
N SER A 14 3.88 -3.59 3.97
CA SER A 14 3.31 -4.93 3.96
C SER A 14 2.08 -4.92 3.05
N ALA A 15 1.92 -6.01 2.31
CA ALA A 15 0.79 -6.23 1.42
C ALA A 15 0.10 -7.53 1.80
N THR A 16 -1.24 -7.56 1.74
CA THR A 16 -2.02 -8.79 1.81
C THR A 16 -3.05 -8.79 0.70
N VAL A 17 -2.94 -9.76 -0.20
CA VAL A 17 -3.92 -10.07 -1.25
C VAL A 17 -4.85 -11.14 -0.72
N PHE A 18 -6.15 -10.87 -0.71
CA PHE A 18 -7.17 -11.78 -0.23
C PHE A 18 -7.53 -12.77 -1.35
N LEU A 19 -7.55 -14.07 -1.05
CA LEU A 19 -7.82 -15.14 -2.03
C LEU A 19 -9.05 -15.97 -1.65
N SER A 20 -9.81 -15.52 -0.66
CA SER A 20 -11.05 -16.15 -0.20
C SER A 20 -12.08 -15.07 0.05
N ASP A 21 -13.32 -15.30 -0.36
CA ASP A 21 -14.40 -14.35 -0.14
C ASP A 21 -14.66 -14.17 1.36
N PRO A 22 -14.94 -12.94 1.81
CA PRO A 22 -15.09 -12.62 3.24
C PRO A 22 -16.25 -13.37 3.90
N ASP A 23 -17.26 -13.78 3.11
CA ASP A 23 -18.43 -14.52 3.61
C ASP A 23 -18.19 -16.05 3.68
N SER A 24 -17.07 -16.54 3.12
CA SER A 24 -16.73 -17.97 3.13
C SER A 24 -16.07 -18.44 4.43
N TYR A 25 -15.75 -17.53 5.36
CA TYR A 25 -15.13 -17.83 6.64
C TYR A 25 -15.57 -16.85 7.74
N ASP A 26 -15.61 -17.31 8.99
CA ASP A 26 -15.96 -16.47 10.16
C ASP A 26 -14.69 -16.08 10.93
N GLY A 27 -14.62 -14.84 11.39
CA GLY A 27 -13.40 -14.24 11.93
C GLY A 27 -12.36 -13.95 10.83
N GLY A 28 -11.06 -14.06 11.14
CA GLY A 28 -9.99 -13.89 10.17
C GLY A 28 -9.74 -12.44 9.73
N GLU A 29 -10.28 -11.46 10.44
CA GLU A 29 -10.03 -10.05 10.18
C GLU A 29 -8.54 -9.73 10.40
N LEU A 30 -7.94 -9.02 9.45
CA LEU A 30 -6.62 -8.44 9.62
C LEU A 30 -6.76 -7.15 10.44
N VAL A 31 -6.33 -7.20 11.69
CA VAL A 31 -6.32 -6.05 12.60
C VAL A 31 -4.95 -5.38 12.49
N ILE A 32 -4.95 -4.12 12.05
CA ILE A 32 -3.76 -3.27 11.93
C ILE A 32 -3.87 -2.17 12.98
N GLU A 33 -2.84 -2.02 13.81
CA GLU A 33 -2.74 -0.96 14.82
C GLU A 33 -1.77 0.11 14.32
N ASP A 34 -2.22 1.36 14.34
CA ASP A 34 -1.43 2.54 14.03
C ASP A 34 -1.51 3.58 15.18
N THR A 35 -0.96 4.77 14.95
CA THR A 35 -0.95 5.85 15.95
C THR A 35 -2.36 6.39 16.27
N TYR A 36 -3.34 6.16 15.41
CA TYR A 36 -4.69 6.72 15.49
C TYR A 36 -5.76 5.68 15.84
N GLY A 37 -5.45 4.38 15.80
CA GLY A 37 -6.34 3.35 16.30
C GLY A 37 -6.08 1.95 15.75
N ARG A 38 -7.14 1.14 15.77
CA ARG A 38 -7.16 -0.22 15.23
C ARG A 38 -8.13 -0.29 14.06
N HIS A 39 -7.63 -0.84 12.96
CA HIS A 39 -8.40 -1.04 11.73
C HIS A 39 -8.53 -2.54 11.46
N ALA A 40 -9.76 -3.05 11.43
CA ALA A 40 -10.05 -4.43 11.05
C ALA A 40 -10.40 -4.49 9.56
N VAL A 41 -9.70 -5.34 8.80
CA VAL A 41 -9.80 -5.42 7.35
C VAL A 41 -10.15 -6.85 6.92
N LYS A 42 -11.19 -6.97 6.10
CA LYS A 42 -11.65 -8.21 5.46
C LYS A 42 -12.20 -7.86 4.07
N LEU A 43 -11.38 -8.02 3.04
CA LEU A 43 -11.72 -7.60 1.67
C LEU A 43 -12.22 -8.78 0.82
N ALA A 44 -12.81 -8.47 -0.34
CA ALA A 44 -13.22 -9.46 -1.33
C ALA A 44 -12.01 -10.23 -1.89
N ALA A 45 -12.25 -11.45 -2.41
CA ALA A 45 -11.20 -12.17 -3.11
C ALA A 45 -10.71 -11.38 -4.34
N GLY A 46 -9.39 -11.23 -4.48
CA GLY A 46 -8.73 -10.43 -5.51
C GLY A 46 -8.31 -9.03 -5.04
N ASP A 47 -8.89 -8.52 -3.95
CA ASP A 47 -8.51 -7.22 -3.40
C ASP A 47 -7.21 -7.32 -2.59
N MET A 48 -6.53 -6.17 -2.47
CA MET A 48 -5.29 -6.05 -1.72
C MET A 48 -5.36 -4.89 -0.73
N VAL A 49 -4.85 -5.11 0.48
CA VAL A 49 -4.56 -4.05 1.44
C VAL A 49 -3.05 -3.79 1.49
N LEU A 50 -2.68 -2.52 1.51
CA LEU A 50 -1.31 -2.03 1.72
C LEU A 50 -1.26 -1.22 3.00
N TYR A 51 -0.24 -1.47 3.83
CA TYR A 51 -0.04 -0.75 5.09
C TYR A 51 1.46 -0.63 5.42
N PRO A 52 1.86 0.35 6.27
CA PRO A 52 3.26 0.50 6.65
C PRO A 52 3.84 -0.78 7.23
N GLY A 53 5.06 -1.15 6.81
CA GLY A 53 5.75 -2.33 7.33
C GLY A 53 6.04 -2.27 8.83
N SER A 54 5.99 -1.07 9.43
CA SER A 54 6.15 -0.83 10.86
C SER A 54 4.87 -0.99 11.67
N SER A 55 3.70 -1.13 11.06
CA SER A 55 2.43 -1.25 11.78
C SER A 55 2.32 -2.61 12.48
N LEU A 56 1.96 -2.59 13.76
CA LEU A 56 1.62 -3.82 14.49
C LEU A 56 0.36 -4.39 13.87
N HIS A 57 0.35 -5.68 13.59
CA HIS A 57 -0.83 -6.32 13.00
C HIS A 57 -0.97 -7.76 13.47
N ARG A 58 -2.21 -8.23 13.51
CA ARG A 58 -2.56 -9.62 13.78
C ARG A 58 -3.77 -10.03 12.94
N VAL A 59 -3.92 -11.33 12.72
CA VAL A 59 -5.13 -11.91 12.13
C VAL A 59 -5.94 -12.51 13.26
N GLU A 60 -7.21 -12.12 13.40
CA GLU A 60 -8.11 -12.71 14.38
C GLU A 60 -8.38 -14.19 14.03
N PRO A 61 -8.66 -15.07 15.01
CA PRO A 61 -8.87 -16.49 14.74
C PRO A 61 -10.01 -16.74 13.74
N VAL A 62 -9.78 -17.67 12.80
CA VAL A 62 -10.84 -18.18 11.92
C VAL A 62 -11.57 -19.29 12.65
N THR A 63 -12.88 -19.13 12.88
CA THR A 63 -13.71 -20.08 13.64
C THR A 63 -14.51 -21.02 12.75
N ARG A 64 -14.73 -20.65 11.49
CA ARG A 64 -15.39 -21.46 10.45
C ARG A 64 -14.77 -21.19 9.09
N GLY A 65 -14.66 -22.21 8.24
CA GLY A 65 -14.12 -22.08 6.89
C GLY A 65 -12.60 -21.96 6.87
N ALA A 66 -12.05 -21.35 5.81
CA ALA A 66 -10.63 -21.12 5.66
C ALA A 66 -10.37 -19.77 5.00
N ARG A 67 -9.39 -19.02 5.53
CA ARG A 67 -8.90 -17.77 4.96
C ARG A 67 -7.61 -18.02 4.20
N ILE A 68 -7.66 -17.96 2.88
CA ILE A 68 -6.47 -18.03 2.03
C ILE A 68 -6.08 -16.60 1.62
N ALA A 69 -4.79 -16.29 1.76
CA ALA A 69 -4.24 -15.00 1.37
C ALA A 69 -2.77 -15.14 0.96
N SER A 70 -2.31 -14.22 0.13
CA SER A 70 -0.88 -14.03 -0.14
C SER A 70 -0.41 -12.79 0.59
N PHE A 71 0.65 -12.89 1.38
CA PHE A 71 1.25 -11.74 2.06
C PHE A 71 2.72 -11.64 1.72
N PHE A 72 3.20 -10.41 1.56
CA PHE A 72 4.58 -10.13 1.22
C PHE A 72 4.96 -8.69 1.60
N TRP A 73 6.25 -8.41 1.54
CA TRP A 73 6.80 -7.09 1.81
C TRP A 73 7.33 -6.45 0.54
N LEU A 74 7.27 -5.12 0.49
CA LEU A 74 7.72 -4.31 -0.61
C LEU A 74 8.75 -3.30 -0.11
N GLU A 75 9.84 -3.16 -0.86
CA GLU A 75 10.74 -2.00 -0.74
C GLU A 75 10.24 -0.93 -1.70
N SER A 76 9.88 0.23 -1.15
CA SER A 76 9.43 1.38 -1.93
C SER A 76 10.64 2.17 -2.41
N LEU A 77 10.56 2.76 -3.60
CA LEU A 77 11.56 3.74 -4.04
C LEU A 77 11.68 4.90 -3.04
N VAL A 78 10.57 5.31 -2.44
CA VAL A 78 10.52 6.35 -1.40
C VAL A 78 10.37 5.70 -0.04
N ARG A 79 11.43 5.78 0.77
CA ARG A 79 11.52 5.18 2.10
C ARG A 79 10.49 5.74 3.07
N GLU A 80 10.47 7.06 3.24
CA GLU A 80 9.65 7.74 4.25
C GLU A 80 8.15 7.68 3.90
N THR A 81 7.33 7.20 4.84
CA THR A 81 5.87 7.06 4.66
C THR A 81 5.20 8.39 4.33
N GLU A 82 5.54 9.48 5.01
CA GLU A 82 4.94 10.79 4.78
C GLU A 82 5.25 11.34 3.38
N ARG A 83 6.50 11.20 2.92
CA ARG A 83 6.90 11.61 1.56
C ARG A 83 6.16 10.80 0.50
N ARG A 84 6.03 9.50 0.71
CA ARG A 84 5.28 8.60 -0.18
C ARG A 84 3.79 8.95 -0.23
N ARG A 85 3.20 9.28 0.93
CA ARG A 85 1.81 9.74 1.02
C ARG A 85 1.61 11.06 0.26
N LEU A 86 2.48 12.05 0.46
CA LEU A 86 2.40 13.34 -0.26
C LEU A 86 2.51 13.17 -1.78
N LEU A 87 3.42 12.30 -2.24
CA LEU A 87 3.53 11.98 -3.66
C LEU A 87 2.25 11.33 -4.20
N PHE A 88 1.67 10.37 -3.46
CA PHE A 88 0.42 9.73 -3.85
C PHE A 88 -0.74 10.73 -3.96
N GLU A 89 -0.92 11.60 -2.96
CA GLU A 89 -1.96 12.64 -3.00
C GLU A 89 -1.76 13.60 -4.18
N MET A 90 -0.52 14.02 -4.44
CA MET A 90 -0.18 14.88 -5.58
C MET A 90 -0.48 14.19 -6.92
N ASP A 91 -0.16 12.90 -7.07
CA ASP A 91 -0.42 12.14 -8.29
C ASP A 91 -1.92 11.96 -8.54
N MET A 92 -2.71 11.67 -7.50
CA MET A 92 -4.17 11.58 -7.62
C MET A 92 -4.79 12.92 -8.04
N ALA A 93 -4.33 14.03 -7.47
CA ALA A 93 -4.78 15.36 -7.88
C ALA A 93 -4.38 15.71 -9.33
N ILE A 94 -3.17 15.32 -9.77
CA ILE A 94 -2.75 15.49 -11.17
C ILE A 94 -3.63 14.64 -12.09
N LEU A 95 -3.92 13.39 -11.71
CA LEU A 95 -4.78 12.51 -12.49
C LEU A 95 -6.17 13.12 -12.66
N GLU A 96 -6.78 13.60 -11.58
CA GLU A 96 -8.09 14.25 -11.60
C GLU A 96 -8.11 15.52 -12.48
N LEU A 97 -7.06 16.35 -12.40
CA LEU A 97 -6.93 17.52 -13.27
C LEU A 97 -6.84 17.13 -14.75
N ARG A 98 -6.09 16.08 -15.06
CA ARG A 98 -5.91 15.60 -16.43
C ARG A 98 -7.18 14.96 -16.98
N THR A 99 -7.93 14.21 -16.17
CA THR A 99 -9.21 13.61 -16.59
C THR A 99 -10.29 14.67 -16.81
N THR A 100 -10.30 15.73 -15.99
CA THR A 100 -11.35 16.77 -16.03
C THR A 100 -11.05 17.87 -17.06
N HIS A 101 -9.79 18.27 -17.21
CA HIS A 101 -9.39 19.42 -18.01
C HIS A 101 -8.44 19.08 -19.17
N GLY A 102 -8.01 17.83 -19.29
CA GLY A 102 -7.00 17.40 -20.26
C GLY A 102 -5.58 17.82 -19.87
N ASP A 103 -4.64 17.60 -20.80
CA ASP A 103 -3.21 17.85 -20.61
C ASP A 103 -2.85 19.35 -20.76
N THR A 104 -3.35 20.15 -19.82
CA THR A 104 -3.05 21.59 -19.76
C THR A 104 -1.60 21.85 -19.35
N ARG A 105 -1.06 23.02 -19.73
CA ARG A 105 0.31 23.42 -19.34
C ARG A 105 0.55 23.39 -17.81
N PRO A 106 -0.37 23.87 -16.95
CA PRO A 106 -0.22 23.71 -15.50
C PRO A 106 -0.17 22.24 -15.04
N ALA A 107 -1.02 21.37 -15.59
CA ALA A 107 -1.02 19.95 -15.25
C ALA A 107 0.32 19.28 -15.62
N VAL A 108 0.84 19.57 -16.82
CA VAL A 108 2.18 19.10 -17.25
C VAL A 108 3.28 19.60 -16.32
N ASN A 109 3.23 20.86 -15.90
CA ASN A 109 4.20 21.41 -14.95
C ASN A 109 4.15 20.71 -13.59
N LEU A 110 2.94 20.42 -13.07
CA LEU A 110 2.77 19.66 -11.83
C LEU A 110 3.32 18.24 -11.94
N THR A 111 3.08 17.55 -13.06
CA THR A 111 3.71 16.24 -13.34
C THR A 111 5.24 16.33 -13.30
N GLY A 112 5.81 17.41 -13.86
CA GLY A 112 7.24 17.69 -13.78
C GLY A 112 7.73 17.85 -12.33
N CYS A 113 6.99 18.60 -11.50
CA CYS A 113 7.27 18.74 -10.08
C CYS A 113 7.20 17.40 -9.33
N TYR A 114 6.19 16.57 -9.60
CA TYR A 114 6.05 15.23 -9.03
C TYR A 114 7.30 14.36 -9.33
N HIS A 115 7.73 14.32 -10.59
CA HIS A 115 8.94 13.56 -10.96
C HIS A 115 10.22 14.12 -10.35
N ASN A 116 10.32 15.43 -10.15
CA ASN A 116 11.45 16.03 -9.44
C ASN A 116 11.47 15.59 -7.98
N LEU A 117 10.34 15.64 -7.28
CA LEU A 117 10.23 15.16 -5.90
C LEU A 117 10.53 13.67 -5.78
N LEU A 118 10.01 12.86 -6.71
CA LEU A 118 10.31 11.43 -6.75
C LEU A 118 11.81 11.16 -6.91
N ARG A 119 12.52 11.90 -7.76
CA ARG A 119 13.99 11.81 -7.88
C ARG A 119 14.72 12.29 -6.63
N MET A 120 14.22 13.33 -5.97
CA MET A 120 14.84 13.86 -4.75
C MET A 120 14.65 12.96 -3.53
N TRP A 121 13.53 12.22 -3.47
CA TRP A 121 13.16 11.38 -2.33
C TRP A 121 13.34 9.89 -2.58
N GLY A 122 13.65 9.50 -3.82
CA GLY A 122 13.93 8.14 -4.21
C GLY A 122 15.32 7.69 -3.77
N ASP A 123 15.39 6.55 -3.11
CA ASP A 123 16.66 5.83 -2.91
C ASP A 123 17.03 5.19 -4.26
N CYS A 124 18.01 5.77 -4.95
CA CYS A 124 18.55 5.30 -6.23
C CYS A 124 19.82 4.47 -6.01
#